data_AF-A0A946U6I1-F1
#
_entry.id   AF-A0A946U6I1-F1
#
_cell.length_a   1.000
_cell.length_b   1.000
_cell.length_c   1.000
_cell.angle_alpha   90.00
_cell.angle_beta   90.00
_cell.angle_gamma   90.00
#
_symmetry.space_group_name_H-M   'P 1'
#
loop_
_entity.id
_entity.type
_entity.pdbx_description
1 polymer ?
#
loop_
_entity_poly.entity_id
_entity_poly.type
_entity_poly.pdbx_seq_one_letter_code
_entity_poly.pdbx_strand_id
1 'polypeptide(L)'
;MKTWIPLILLILVAAAAWYFLRPDTPPPETVEAPPPVLQPVEPEPEPEPPMPSPPPPSEPPGEETMPEPEALPLLAESDPDARAALGSLVGEAMAARYFVGDNIVSRLVATVDALDSRQVPAVIQAVDGPDSEFQATADERPFEPILNEQGDPIPQFVLDSANFSRYRVYVEMLEAADAGELVALYRQNEPLFEE
;
A
#
# COMPACT_ATOMS: atom_id res chain seq x y z
N MET A 1 -17.13 -43.72 30.52
CA MET A 1 -16.75 -42.47 29.82
C MET A 1 -15.23 -42.33 29.85
N LYS A 2 -14.49 -43.12 29.04
CA LYS A 2 -13.01 -43.14 29.03
C LYS A 2 -12.47 -43.76 27.74
N THR A 3 -13.22 -43.65 26.63
CA THR A 3 -12.87 -44.27 25.34
C THR A 3 -12.35 -43.26 24.32
N TRP A 4 -12.45 -41.96 24.60
CA TRP A 4 -12.01 -40.91 23.67
C TRP A 4 -10.58 -40.39 23.93
N ILE A 5 -10.05 -40.63 25.13
CA ILE A 5 -8.65 -40.33 25.48
C ILE A 5 -7.66 -41.05 24.55
N PRO A 6 -7.79 -42.36 24.24
CA PRO A 6 -6.86 -43.00 23.30
C PRO A 6 -6.97 -42.45 21.88
N LEU A 7 -8.17 -42.00 21.46
CA LEU A 7 -8.37 -41.40 20.14
C LEU A 7 -7.65 -40.05 20.03
N ILE A 8 -7.77 -39.20 21.05
CA ILE A 8 -7.07 -37.90 21.11
C ILE A 8 -5.55 -38.12 21.15
N LEU A 9 -5.08 -39.10 21.92
CA LEU A 9 -3.66 -39.42 21.99
C LEU A 9 -3.14 -39.90 20.62
N LEU A 10 -3.92 -40.70 19.90
CA LEU A 10 -3.56 -41.18 18.57
C LEU A 10 -3.50 -40.04 17.53
N ILE A 11 -4.42 -39.08 17.60
CA ILE A 11 -4.41 -37.89 16.73
C ILE A 11 -3.19 -37.02 17.02
N LEU A 12 -2.83 -36.80 18.30
CA LEU A 12 -1.66 -36.01 18.67
C LEU A 12 -0.35 -36.67 18.22
N VAL A 13 -0.24 -38.00 18.34
CA VAL A 13 0.93 -38.75 17.85
C VAL A 13 1.01 -38.69 16.33
N ALA A 14 -0.12 -38.80 15.62
CA ALA A 14 -0.15 -38.68 14.17
C ALA A 14 0.24 -37.27 13.69
N ALA A 15 -0.24 -36.22 14.36
CA ALA A 15 0.12 -34.84 14.06
C ALA A 15 1.60 -34.55 14.32
N ALA A 16 2.15 -35.06 15.44
CA ALA A 16 3.57 -34.95 15.74
C ALA A 16 4.42 -35.71 14.72
N ALA A 17 4.05 -36.95 14.38
CA ALA A 17 4.76 -37.72 13.36
C ALA A 17 4.75 -37.01 12.01
N TRP A 18 3.61 -36.45 11.60
CA TRP A 18 3.53 -35.70 10.35
C TRP A 18 4.38 -34.41 10.37
N TYR A 19 4.42 -33.70 11.50
CA TYR A 19 5.24 -32.49 11.62
C TYR A 19 6.73 -32.80 11.56
N PHE A 20 7.19 -33.86 12.25
CA PHE A 20 8.61 -34.21 12.34
C PHE A 20 9.14 -35.06 11.16
N LEU A 21 8.28 -35.78 10.44
CA LEU A 21 8.67 -36.59 9.26
C LEU A 21 8.38 -35.89 7.93
N ARG A 22 7.97 -34.62 7.94
CA ARG A 22 7.86 -33.83 6.71
C ARG A 22 9.24 -33.71 6.08
N PRO A 23 9.45 -34.17 4.83
CA PRO A 23 10.70 -33.96 4.14
C PRO A 23 10.94 -32.46 3.93
N ASP A 24 12.16 -32.01 4.21
CA ASP A 24 12.56 -30.63 3.95
C ASP A 24 12.33 -30.29 2.47
N THR A 25 11.76 -29.10 2.24
CA THR A 25 11.59 -28.56 0.89
C THR A 25 12.98 -28.48 0.25
N PRO A 26 13.21 -29.09 -0.93
CA PRO A 26 14.50 -28.98 -1.59
C PRO A 26 14.80 -27.49 -1.84
N PRO A 27 16.06 -27.04 -1.62
CA PRO A 27 16.46 -25.69 -1.96
C PRO A 27 16.12 -25.42 -3.44
N PRO A 28 15.70 -24.21 -3.80
CA PRO A 28 15.51 -23.87 -5.21
C PRO A 28 16.82 -24.16 -5.96
N GLU A 29 16.73 -24.95 -7.02
CA GLU A 29 17.86 -25.19 -7.91
C GLU A 29 18.36 -23.84 -8.43
N THR A 30 19.64 -23.56 -8.18
CA THR A 30 20.33 -22.40 -8.74
C THR A 30 20.35 -22.55 -10.24
N VAL A 31 19.47 -21.83 -10.94
CA VAL A 31 19.51 -21.72 -12.40
C VAL A 31 20.83 -21.04 -12.75
N GLU A 32 21.72 -21.79 -13.39
CA GLU A 32 22.97 -21.25 -13.93
C GLU A 32 22.62 -20.19 -14.98
N ALA A 33 23.06 -18.96 -14.74
CA ALA A 33 22.79 -17.84 -15.64
C ALA A 33 23.42 -18.13 -17.02
N PRO A 34 22.74 -17.79 -18.13
CA PRO A 34 23.33 -17.91 -19.46
C PRO A 34 24.60 -17.03 -19.56
N PRO A 35 25.60 -17.43 -20.36
CA PRO A 35 26.84 -16.68 -20.49
C PRO A 35 26.55 -15.25 -20.99
N PRO A 36 27.31 -14.25 -20.52
CA PRO A 36 27.10 -12.86 -20.90
C PRO A 36 27.33 -12.70 -22.40
N VAL A 37 26.34 -12.17 -23.10
CA VAL A 37 26.48 -11.70 -24.47
C VAL A 37 27.38 -10.47 -24.43
N LEU A 38 28.54 -10.53 -25.11
CA LEU A 38 29.42 -9.37 -25.27
C LEU A 38 28.66 -8.28 -26.02
N GLN A 39 28.31 -7.21 -25.32
CA GLN A 39 27.78 -5.99 -25.94
C GLN A 39 28.88 -5.32 -26.77
N PRO A 40 28.59 -4.78 -27.96
CA PRO A 40 29.52 -3.92 -28.67
C PRO A 40 29.97 -2.76 -27.77
N VAL A 41 31.27 -2.47 -27.79
CA VAL A 41 31.85 -1.34 -27.05
C VAL A 41 31.28 -0.05 -27.63
N GLU A 42 30.44 0.64 -26.82
CA GLU A 42 29.99 2.01 -27.05
C GLU A 42 31.24 2.92 -27.17
N PRO A 43 31.33 3.81 -28.18
CA PRO A 43 32.46 4.73 -28.28
C PRO A 43 32.52 5.67 -27.07
N GLU A 44 33.74 5.92 -26.60
CA GLU A 44 34.04 6.77 -25.44
C GLU A 44 33.39 8.16 -25.57
N PRO A 45 32.65 8.63 -24.55
CA PRO A 45 31.95 9.91 -24.63
C PRO A 45 32.96 11.07 -24.70
N GLU A 46 32.68 11.99 -25.63
CA GLU A 46 33.39 13.25 -25.77
C GLU A 46 33.24 14.08 -24.47
N PRO A 47 34.27 14.82 -24.02
CA PRO A 47 34.24 15.49 -22.72
C PRO A 47 33.09 16.49 -22.64
N GLU A 48 32.22 16.27 -21.66
CA GLU A 48 31.09 17.16 -21.36
C GLU A 48 31.60 18.57 -21.02
N PRO A 49 30.92 19.64 -21.48
CA PRO A 49 31.23 21.00 -21.07
C PRO A 49 31.05 21.14 -19.56
N PRO A 50 31.88 21.97 -18.88
CA PRO A 50 31.80 22.11 -17.44
C PRO A 50 30.41 22.57 -17.02
N MET A 51 29.79 21.80 -16.12
CA MET A 51 28.50 22.14 -15.53
C MET A 51 28.58 23.54 -14.89
N PRO A 52 27.55 24.39 -15.07
CA PRO A 52 27.46 25.64 -14.31
C PRO A 52 27.45 25.30 -12.82
N SER A 53 28.30 25.98 -12.06
CA SER A 53 28.35 25.83 -10.60
C SER A 53 26.97 26.06 -10.00
N PRO A 54 26.57 25.29 -8.97
CA PRO A 54 25.30 25.51 -8.28
C PRO A 54 25.23 26.97 -7.81
N PRO A 55 24.05 27.62 -7.88
CA PRO A 55 23.88 28.94 -7.30
C PRO A 55 24.32 28.89 -5.83
N PRO A 56 24.94 29.96 -5.31
CA PRO A 56 25.27 30.02 -3.89
C PRO A 56 24.00 29.74 -3.07
N PRO A 57 24.12 29.12 -1.89
CA PRO A 57 23.00 28.93 -0.99
C PRO A 57 22.27 30.27 -0.87
N SER A 58 20.97 30.28 -1.19
CA SER A 58 20.16 31.45 -0.91
C SER A 58 20.30 31.69 0.60
N GLU A 59 20.77 32.88 0.98
CA GLU A 59 20.70 33.32 2.37
C GLU A 59 19.27 33.04 2.86
N PRO A 60 19.07 32.48 4.07
CA PRO A 60 17.73 32.31 4.58
C PRO A 60 17.03 33.65 4.45
N PRO A 61 15.79 33.69 3.91
CA PRO A 61 15.02 34.93 3.93
C PRO A 61 15.11 35.42 5.36
N GLY A 62 15.57 36.68 5.52
CA GLY A 62 15.87 37.24 6.83
C GLY A 62 14.72 36.92 7.77
N GLU A 63 15.04 36.56 9.02
CA GLU A 63 14.10 36.21 10.08
C GLU A 63 13.02 37.30 10.21
N GLU A 64 12.02 37.26 9.34
CA GLU A 64 10.67 37.57 9.72
C GLU A 64 10.44 36.61 10.87
N THR A 65 10.26 37.16 12.07
CA THR A 65 9.89 36.42 13.26
C THR A 65 8.59 35.70 12.92
N MET A 66 8.72 34.51 12.34
CA MET A 66 7.63 33.60 12.13
C MET A 66 7.12 33.31 13.54
N PRO A 67 5.82 33.47 13.81
CA PRO A 67 5.28 33.15 15.12
C PRO A 67 5.79 31.76 15.50
N GLU A 68 6.28 31.62 16.73
CA GLU A 68 6.70 30.33 17.29
C GLU A 68 5.63 29.30 16.92
N PRO A 69 5.96 28.22 16.19
CA PRO A 69 4.97 27.26 15.78
C PRO A 69 4.24 26.77 17.02
N GLU A 70 2.91 26.87 17.00
CA GLU A 70 2.08 26.36 18.08
C GLU A 70 2.46 24.90 18.30
N ALA A 71 2.81 24.56 19.55
CA ALA A 71 3.28 23.23 19.86
C ALA A 71 2.21 22.21 19.48
N LEU A 72 2.57 21.25 18.63
CA LEU A 72 1.65 20.20 18.21
C LEU A 72 1.19 19.39 19.43
N PRO A 73 -0.06 18.90 19.42
CA PRO A 73 -0.53 17.96 20.44
C PRO A 73 0.28 16.66 20.37
N LEU A 74 0.21 15.85 21.43
CA LEU A 74 0.74 14.48 21.38
C LEU A 74 0.01 13.68 20.28
N LEU A 75 0.66 12.66 19.72
CA LEU A 75 0.07 11.82 18.67
C LEU A 75 -1.33 11.28 19.05
N ALA A 76 -1.50 10.84 20.29
CA ALA A 76 -2.78 10.31 20.81
C ALA A 76 -3.91 11.36 20.90
N GLU A 77 -3.56 12.65 20.86
CA GLU A 77 -4.49 13.78 20.96
C GLU A 77 -4.65 14.53 19.62
N SER A 78 -3.94 14.10 18.57
CA SER A 78 -3.87 14.77 17.26
C SER A 78 -5.11 14.60 16.36
N ASP A 79 -5.99 13.64 16.66
CA ASP A 79 -7.13 13.33 15.81
C ASP A 79 -8.09 14.51 15.51
N PRO A 80 -8.45 15.40 16.46
CA PRO A 80 -9.28 16.57 16.18
C PRO A 80 -8.66 17.49 15.12
N ASP A 81 -7.36 17.76 15.24
CA ASP A 81 -6.64 18.64 14.32
C ASP A 81 -6.46 17.98 12.96
N ALA A 82 -6.14 16.68 12.94
CA ALA A 82 -6.06 15.90 11.70
C ALA A 82 -7.40 15.87 10.95
N ARG A 83 -8.54 15.72 11.65
CA ARG A 83 -9.87 15.80 11.02
C ARG A 83 -10.17 17.18 10.46
N ALA A 84 -9.84 18.23 11.20
CA ALA A 84 -10.04 19.61 10.76
C ALA A 84 -9.22 19.90 9.49
N ALA A 85 -7.96 19.46 9.47
CA ALA A 85 -7.08 19.59 8.32
C ALA A 85 -7.60 18.82 7.09
N LEU A 86 -8.02 17.56 7.25
CA LEU A 86 -8.64 16.79 6.17
C LEU A 86 -9.94 17.45 5.68
N GLY A 87 -10.75 17.98 6.60
CA GLY A 87 -11.97 18.71 6.28
C GLY A 87 -11.71 19.99 5.47
N SER A 88 -10.62 20.72 5.76
CA SER A 88 -10.18 21.87 4.95
C SER A 88 -9.80 21.44 3.54
N LEU A 89 -9.05 20.34 3.44
CA LEU A 89 -8.44 19.92 2.18
C LEU A 89 -9.44 19.30 1.19
N VAL A 90 -10.28 18.37 1.64
CA VAL A 90 -11.19 17.60 0.77
C VAL A 90 -12.68 17.90 1.03
N GLY A 91 -12.97 18.76 2.00
CA GLY A 91 -14.31 19.05 2.49
C GLY A 91 -14.75 18.10 3.61
N GLU A 92 -15.39 18.64 4.65
CA GLU A 92 -15.80 17.91 5.86
C GLU A 92 -16.61 16.63 5.56
N ALA A 93 -17.54 16.70 4.60
CA ALA A 93 -18.39 15.56 4.26
C ALA A 93 -17.62 14.41 3.61
N MET A 94 -16.60 14.73 2.79
CA MET A 94 -15.75 13.72 2.16
C MET A 94 -14.76 13.16 3.18
N ALA A 95 -14.15 14.03 3.99
CA ALA A 95 -13.25 13.63 5.07
C ALA A 95 -13.93 12.63 6.02
N ALA A 96 -15.14 12.95 6.50
CA ALA A 96 -15.88 12.08 7.42
C ALA A 96 -16.37 10.76 6.79
N ARG A 97 -16.47 10.68 5.47
CA ARG A 97 -16.98 9.49 4.75
C ARG A 97 -15.89 8.55 4.30
N TYR A 98 -14.72 9.07 3.92
CA TYR A 98 -13.66 8.30 3.28
C TYR A 98 -12.40 8.16 4.13
N PHE A 99 -12.28 8.90 5.22
CA PHE A 99 -11.15 8.77 6.15
C PHE A 99 -11.63 8.20 7.48
N VAL A 100 -10.74 7.47 8.12
CA VAL A 100 -10.98 6.92 9.46
C VAL A 100 -11.19 8.04 10.48
N GLY A 101 -12.04 7.76 11.48
CA GLY A 101 -12.39 8.74 12.50
C GLY A 101 -11.40 8.82 13.67
N ASP A 102 -10.48 7.87 13.79
CA ASP A 102 -9.61 7.69 14.96
C ASP A 102 -8.20 7.23 14.58
N ASN A 103 -7.21 7.64 15.36
CA ASN A 103 -5.79 7.36 15.16
C ASN A 103 -5.34 7.69 13.73
N ILE A 104 -5.77 8.84 13.20
CA ILE A 104 -5.66 9.19 11.78
C ILE A 104 -4.19 9.19 11.34
N VAL A 105 -3.35 9.91 12.10
CA VAL A 105 -1.92 10.04 11.79
C VAL A 105 -1.22 8.69 11.89
N SER A 106 -1.43 7.95 12.98
CA SER A 106 -0.80 6.63 13.18
C SER A 106 -1.22 5.63 12.09
N ARG A 107 -2.50 5.61 11.70
CA ARG A 107 -3.01 4.75 10.62
C ARG A 107 -2.47 5.20 9.26
N LEU A 108 -2.30 6.50 9.03
CA LEU A 108 -1.71 7.00 7.78
C LEU A 108 -0.28 6.51 7.63
N VAL A 109 0.55 6.70 8.66
CA VAL A 109 1.94 6.23 8.67
C VAL A 109 2.00 4.72 8.51
N ALA A 110 1.19 3.96 9.27
CA ALA A 110 1.13 2.52 9.16
C ALA A 110 0.64 2.03 7.79
N THR A 111 -0.32 2.73 7.18
CA THR A 111 -0.79 2.44 5.81
C THR A 111 0.35 2.60 4.81
N VAL A 112 1.08 3.71 4.89
CA VAL A 112 2.21 4.01 3.99
C VAL A 112 3.33 2.98 4.14
N ASP A 113 3.71 2.65 5.38
CA ASP A 113 4.72 1.63 5.69
C ASP A 113 4.31 0.25 5.15
N ALA A 114 3.02 -0.08 5.21
CA ALA A 114 2.50 -1.34 4.71
C ALA A 114 2.37 -1.41 3.18
N LEU A 115 2.62 -0.34 2.42
CA LEU A 115 2.48 -0.37 0.95
C LEU A 115 3.51 -1.26 0.25
N ASP A 116 4.67 -1.51 0.86
CA ASP A 116 5.68 -2.46 0.33
C ASP A 116 5.31 -3.93 0.64
N SER A 117 4.31 -4.14 1.50
CA SER A 117 3.83 -5.48 1.81
C SER A 117 2.93 -6.04 0.70
N ARG A 118 2.73 -7.36 0.70
CA ARG A 118 1.78 -8.00 -0.25
C ARG A 118 0.33 -7.56 -0.08
N GLN A 119 -0.04 -7.08 1.09
CA GLN A 119 -1.40 -6.65 1.40
C GLN A 119 -1.40 -5.74 2.62
N VAL A 120 -2.06 -4.58 2.48
CA VAL A 120 -2.31 -3.66 3.60
C VAL A 120 -3.47 -4.18 4.46
N PRO A 121 -3.26 -4.51 5.75
CA PRO A 121 -4.33 -4.92 6.64
C PRO A 121 -5.40 -3.84 6.78
N ALA A 122 -6.68 -4.23 6.75
CA ALA A 122 -7.80 -3.28 6.84
C ALA A 122 -7.79 -2.46 8.15
N VAL A 123 -7.29 -3.03 9.25
CA VAL A 123 -7.27 -2.36 10.56
C VAL A 123 -6.36 -1.13 10.63
N ILE A 124 -5.34 -1.06 9.77
CA ILE A 124 -4.40 0.06 9.73
C ILE A 124 -4.70 1.07 8.63
N GLN A 125 -5.68 0.80 7.76
CA GLN A 125 -6.00 1.70 6.64
C GLN A 125 -6.46 3.07 7.17
N ALA A 126 -5.91 4.14 6.62
CA ALA A 126 -6.31 5.51 6.91
C ALA A 126 -7.48 6.00 6.04
N VAL A 127 -7.64 5.38 4.87
CA VAL A 127 -8.68 5.71 3.88
C VAL A 127 -9.56 4.48 3.69
N ASP A 128 -10.86 4.66 3.80
CA ASP A 128 -11.84 3.60 3.58
C ASP A 128 -11.96 3.29 2.09
N GLY A 129 -11.93 1.98 1.76
CA GLY A 129 -12.08 1.50 0.38
C GLY A 129 -13.50 1.68 -0.16
N PRO A 130 -13.73 1.46 -1.47
CA PRO A 130 -15.04 1.65 -2.08
C PRO A 130 -16.08 0.72 -1.44
N ASP A 131 -17.22 1.27 -1.00
CA ASP A 131 -18.33 0.53 -0.38
C ASP A 131 -18.92 -0.59 -1.28
N SER A 132 -18.71 -0.49 -2.60
CA SER A 132 -19.24 -1.47 -3.54
C SER A 132 -18.33 -2.70 -3.65
N GLU A 133 -18.94 -3.87 -3.82
CA GLU A 133 -18.20 -5.10 -4.14
C GLU A 133 -17.45 -5.00 -5.48
N PHE A 134 -16.38 -5.78 -5.60
CA PHE A 134 -15.67 -5.93 -6.86
C PHE A 134 -16.46 -6.82 -7.80
N GLN A 135 -16.75 -6.31 -9.00
CA GLN A 135 -17.61 -6.99 -9.96
C GLN A 135 -16.80 -7.77 -10.99
N ALA A 136 -17.24 -8.98 -11.29
CA ALA A 136 -16.70 -9.79 -12.37
C ALA A 136 -17.86 -10.29 -13.23
N THR A 137 -17.68 -10.26 -14.55
CA THR A 137 -18.65 -10.79 -15.50
C THR A 137 -18.11 -12.08 -16.11
N ALA A 138 -19.00 -13.00 -16.47
CA ALA A 138 -18.61 -14.20 -17.18
C ALA A 138 -17.96 -13.83 -18.52
N ASP A 139 -16.84 -14.46 -18.84
CA ASP A 139 -16.22 -14.40 -20.15
C ASP A 139 -16.98 -15.35 -21.07
N GLU A 140 -17.77 -14.79 -21.99
CA GLU A 140 -18.54 -15.58 -22.95
C GLU A 140 -17.64 -16.26 -24.00
N ARG A 141 -16.42 -15.74 -24.22
CA ARG A 141 -15.49 -16.21 -25.25
C ARG A 141 -14.04 -16.17 -24.74
N PRO A 142 -13.70 -17.02 -23.76
CA PRO A 142 -12.34 -17.08 -23.24
C PRO A 142 -11.37 -17.53 -24.34
N PHE A 143 -10.18 -16.93 -24.33
CA PHE A 143 -9.11 -17.26 -25.28
C PHE A 143 -8.70 -18.74 -25.19
N GLU A 144 -8.62 -19.27 -23.97
CA GLU A 144 -8.38 -20.68 -23.68
C GLU A 144 -9.48 -21.21 -22.75
N PRO A 145 -10.45 -22.02 -23.25
CA PRO A 145 -11.47 -22.63 -22.42
C PRO A 145 -10.86 -23.63 -21.43
N ILE A 146 -11.01 -23.38 -20.13
CA ILE A 146 -10.69 -24.34 -19.08
C ILE A 146 -11.83 -25.35 -19.01
N LEU A 147 -11.50 -26.65 -19.08
CA LEU A 147 -12.47 -27.74 -19.01
C LEU A 147 -12.37 -28.46 -17.66
N ASN A 148 -13.50 -28.97 -17.16
CA ASN A 148 -13.53 -29.85 -15.99
C ASN A 148 -13.06 -31.28 -16.38
N GLU A 149 -13.03 -32.19 -15.40
CA GLU A 149 -12.63 -33.59 -15.63
C GLU A 149 -13.55 -34.34 -16.61
N GLN A 150 -14.78 -33.85 -16.82
CA GLN A 150 -15.77 -34.41 -17.73
C GLN A 150 -15.68 -33.81 -19.14
N GLY A 151 -14.83 -32.79 -19.35
CA GLY A 151 -14.66 -32.08 -20.61
C GLY A 151 -15.62 -30.91 -20.83
N ASP A 152 -16.43 -30.53 -19.83
CA ASP A 152 -17.32 -29.37 -19.91
C ASP A 152 -16.57 -28.06 -19.58
N PRO A 153 -16.89 -26.94 -20.24
CA PRO A 153 -16.25 -25.66 -19.95
C PRO A 153 -16.59 -25.14 -18.56
N ILE A 154 -15.56 -24.74 -17.81
CA ILE A 154 -15.66 -24.04 -16.55
C ILE A 154 -15.88 -22.54 -16.85
N PRO A 155 -16.87 -21.89 -16.21
CA PRO A 155 -17.06 -20.45 -16.33
C PRO A 155 -15.78 -19.69 -15.94
N GLN A 156 -15.28 -18.89 -16.88
CA GLN A 156 -14.20 -17.96 -16.65
C GLN A 156 -14.79 -16.57 -16.46
N PHE A 157 -14.11 -15.71 -15.72
CA PHE A 157 -14.58 -14.37 -15.40
C PHE A 157 -13.54 -13.34 -15.76
N VAL A 158 -14.02 -12.20 -16.27
CA VAL A 158 -13.21 -11.02 -16.56
C VAL A 158 -13.67 -9.85 -15.69
N LEU A 159 -12.77 -8.89 -15.52
CA LEU A 159 -13.04 -7.63 -14.82
C LEU A 159 -14.25 -6.92 -15.46
N ASP A 160 -15.24 -6.56 -14.65
CA ASP A 160 -16.31 -5.69 -15.12
C ASP A 160 -15.83 -4.24 -15.23
N SER A 161 -16.15 -3.56 -16.34
CA SER A 161 -15.87 -2.14 -16.55
C SER A 161 -16.50 -1.22 -15.50
N ALA A 162 -17.58 -1.64 -14.83
CA ALA A 162 -18.19 -0.90 -13.73
C ALA A 162 -17.19 -0.62 -12.58
N ASN A 163 -16.16 -1.47 -12.43
CA ASN A 163 -15.12 -1.27 -11.42
C ASN A 163 -14.34 0.04 -11.59
N PHE A 164 -14.17 0.55 -12.81
CA PHE A 164 -13.44 1.80 -13.03
C PHE A 164 -14.12 3.00 -12.35
N SER A 165 -15.46 2.99 -12.25
CA SER A 165 -16.19 4.07 -11.61
C SER A 165 -16.07 4.07 -10.08
N ARG A 166 -15.65 2.95 -9.47
CA ARG A 166 -15.55 2.80 -8.01
C ARG A 166 -14.51 3.74 -7.40
N TYR A 167 -13.45 4.03 -8.17
CA TYR A 167 -12.34 4.86 -7.72
C TYR A 167 -12.50 6.33 -8.08
N ARG A 168 -13.58 6.70 -8.80
CA ARG A 168 -13.78 8.06 -9.31
C ARG A 168 -13.71 9.11 -8.20
N VAL A 169 -14.41 8.87 -7.09
CA VAL A 169 -14.47 9.84 -5.98
C VAL A 169 -13.09 10.06 -5.36
N TYR A 170 -12.25 9.03 -5.26
CA TYR A 170 -10.89 9.16 -4.74
C TYR A 170 -9.99 9.99 -5.66
N VAL A 171 -10.12 9.78 -6.98
CA VAL A 171 -9.39 10.59 -7.97
C VAL A 171 -9.87 12.03 -7.94
N GLU A 172 -11.18 12.27 -7.89
CA GLU A 172 -11.76 13.61 -7.80
C GLU A 172 -11.34 14.34 -6.52
N MET A 173 -11.24 13.65 -5.37
CA MET A 173 -10.70 14.23 -4.13
C MET A 173 -9.23 14.63 -4.28
N LEU A 174 -8.41 13.79 -4.91
CA LEU A 174 -6.99 14.09 -5.16
C LEU A 174 -6.80 15.25 -6.15
N GLU A 175 -7.63 15.32 -7.19
CA GLU A 175 -7.60 16.40 -8.19
C GLU A 175 -8.10 17.73 -7.63
N ALA A 176 -9.01 17.69 -6.64
CA ALA A 176 -9.55 18.89 -6.00
C ALA A 176 -8.64 19.47 -4.91
N ALA A 177 -7.77 18.65 -4.32
CA ALA A 177 -6.88 19.08 -3.24
C ALA A 177 -5.79 20.04 -3.74
N ASP A 178 -5.59 21.15 -3.02
CA ASP A 178 -4.49 22.07 -3.33
C ASP A 178 -3.14 21.45 -2.95
N ALA A 179 -2.21 21.38 -3.92
CA ALA A 179 -0.91 20.77 -3.69
C ALA A 179 -0.04 21.55 -2.69
N GLY A 180 -0.19 22.88 -2.61
CA GLY A 180 0.54 23.72 -1.66
C GLY A 180 0.04 23.50 -0.23
N GLU A 181 -1.29 23.46 -0.05
CA GLU A 181 -1.93 23.14 1.23
C GLU A 181 -1.56 21.74 1.72
N LEU A 182 -1.57 20.75 0.82
CA LEU A 182 -1.10 19.39 1.10
C LEU A 182 0.34 19.35 1.63
N VAL A 183 1.26 20.03 0.94
CA VAL A 183 2.68 20.06 1.34
C VAL A 183 2.87 20.83 2.65
N ALA A 184 2.13 21.93 2.86
CA ALA A 184 2.16 22.68 4.11
C ALA A 184 1.69 21.82 5.27
N LEU A 185 0.58 21.09 5.09
CA LEU A 185 0.04 20.18 6.09
C LEU A 185 1.02 19.04 6.40
N TYR A 186 1.64 18.44 5.39
CA TYR A 186 2.67 17.43 5.57
C TYR A 186 3.82 17.95 6.43
N ARG A 187 4.36 19.14 6.12
CA ARG A 187 5.48 19.73 6.87
C ARG A 187 5.09 20.10 8.30
N GLN A 188 3.87 20.58 8.49
CA GLN A 188 3.36 20.92 9.82
C GLN A 188 3.24 19.68 10.71
N ASN A 189 2.83 18.53 10.15
CA ASN A 189 2.61 17.30 10.92
C ASN A 189 3.80 16.33 10.92
N GLU A 190 4.90 16.67 10.25
CA GLU A 190 6.10 15.82 10.19
C GLU A 190 6.61 15.35 11.55
N PRO A 191 6.63 16.18 12.61
CA PRO A 191 7.05 15.72 13.93
C PRO A 191 6.18 14.60 14.51
N LEU A 192 4.88 14.54 14.16
CA LEU A 192 3.96 13.51 14.63
C LEU A 192 4.16 12.16 13.94
N PHE A 193 4.85 12.13 12.79
CA PHE A 193 5.09 10.89 12.07
C PHE A 193 6.22 10.05 12.68
N GLU A 194 7.05 10.67 13.53
CA GLU A 194 8.24 10.07 14.14
C GLU A 194 8.04 9.69 15.63
N GLU A 195 6.84 9.93 16.20
CA GLU A 195 6.45 9.50 17.56
C GLU A 195 6.13 7.99 17.64
#